data_AF-A0A2E1AB32-F1
#
_entry.id   AF-A0A2E1AB32-F1
#
_cell.length_a   1.000
_cell.length_b   1.000
_cell.length_c   1.000
_cell.angle_alpha   90.00
_cell.angle_beta   90.00
_cell.angle_gamma   90.00
#
_symmetry.space_group_name_H-M   'P 1'
#
loop_
_entity.id
_entity.type
_entity.pdbx_description
1 polymer ?
#
loop_
_entity_poly.entity_id
_entity_poly.type
_entity_poly.pdbx_seq_one_letter_code
_entity_poly.pdbx_strand_id
1 'polypeptide(L)'
;MNPVQQRDLTMLREALQERNQEQLQFYAKRLLMALPYYYALAVVTEPLATFLPRFEALYPDETWIRQLLLAINAYGTSPEDAIAQMALQHKFEAPGAMNYIKAIYDLTQGMQKSHTGEARIGFLTSALVNVVMADLADAWYSERPDAWERVRQNQIDPETGQYIDAEATQMAYQFWVDEGTVERERLAWLAIASHIEASLERI
;
A
#
# COMPACT_ATOMS: atom_id res chain seq x y z
N MET A 1 -18.25 -16.28 -8.41
CA MET A 1 -18.74 -15.06 -7.74
C MET A 1 -20.21 -15.13 -7.30
N ASN A 2 -20.51 -14.73 -6.05
CA ASN A 2 -21.87 -14.69 -5.46
C ASN A 2 -22.42 -13.23 -5.35
N PRO A 3 -23.72 -13.03 -5.02
CA PRO A 3 -24.32 -11.70 -4.97
C PRO A 3 -23.69 -10.72 -3.96
N VAL A 4 -23.16 -11.22 -2.84
CA VAL A 4 -22.49 -10.38 -1.83
C VAL A 4 -21.15 -9.87 -2.37
N GLN A 5 -20.37 -10.75 -3.01
CA GLN A 5 -19.10 -10.38 -3.65
C GLN A 5 -19.31 -9.37 -4.78
N GLN A 6 -20.35 -9.57 -5.61
CA GLN A 6 -20.68 -8.64 -6.68
C GLN A 6 -21.08 -7.26 -6.13
N ARG A 7 -21.88 -7.23 -5.05
CA ARG A 7 -22.21 -5.98 -4.37
C ARG A 7 -20.98 -5.29 -3.80
N ASP A 8 -20.11 -6.02 -3.09
CA ASP A 8 -18.90 -5.45 -2.49
C ASP A 8 -17.93 -4.90 -3.56
N LEU A 9 -17.83 -5.54 -4.74
CA LEU A 9 -17.07 -5.01 -5.89
C LEU A 9 -17.68 -3.71 -6.44
N THR A 10 -19.01 -3.64 -6.57
CA THR A 10 -19.69 -2.40 -6.96
C THR A 10 -19.43 -1.29 -5.95
N MET A 11 -19.57 -1.58 -4.65
CA MET A 11 -19.33 -0.59 -3.60
C MET A 11 -17.86 -0.14 -3.56
N LEU A 12 -16.90 -1.03 -3.83
CA LEU A 12 -15.48 -0.65 -3.97
C LEU A 12 -15.29 0.35 -5.13
N ARG A 13 -15.93 0.10 -6.27
CA ARG A 13 -15.86 0.99 -7.45
C ARG A 13 -16.54 2.33 -7.21
N GLU A 14 -17.66 2.34 -6.49
CA GLU A 14 -18.34 3.57 -6.07
C GLU A 14 -17.48 4.38 -5.10
N ALA A 15 -16.92 3.73 -4.07
CA ALA A 15 -15.99 4.36 -3.12
C ALA A 15 -14.76 4.96 -3.83
N LEU A 16 -14.31 4.34 -4.92
CA LEU A 16 -13.26 4.90 -5.76
C LEU A 16 -13.66 6.19 -6.46
N GLN A 17 -14.87 6.25 -7.03
CA GLN A 17 -15.39 7.47 -7.66
C GLN A 17 -15.56 8.60 -6.65
N GLU A 18 -16.01 8.27 -5.45
CA GLU A 18 -16.18 9.21 -4.34
C GLU A 18 -14.87 9.56 -3.61
N ARG A 19 -13.76 8.88 -3.96
CA ARG A 19 -12.47 8.95 -3.26
C ARG A 19 -12.58 8.73 -1.75
N ASN A 20 -13.48 7.84 -1.34
CA ASN A 20 -13.71 7.51 0.05
C ASN A 20 -12.72 6.43 0.52
N GLN A 21 -11.61 6.88 1.11
CA GLN A 21 -10.52 5.99 1.54
C GLN A 21 -10.94 4.94 2.56
N GLU A 22 -11.81 5.31 3.51
CA GLU A 22 -12.30 4.38 4.52
C GLU A 22 -13.12 3.25 3.88
N GLN A 23 -14.02 3.61 2.97
CA GLN A 23 -14.83 2.62 2.25
C GLN A 23 -14.00 1.78 1.28
N LEU A 24 -13.02 2.37 0.59
CA LEU A 24 -12.09 1.64 -0.27
C LEU A 24 -11.39 0.52 0.52
N GLN A 25 -10.82 0.86 1.67
CA GLN A 25 -10.17 -0.11 2.55
C GLN A 25 -11.13 -1.16 3.08
N PHE A 26 -12.33 -0.74 3.49
CA PHE A 26 -13.36 -1.64 4.02
C PHE A 26 -13.79 -2.68 2.99
N TYR A 27 -14.15 -2.25 1.78
CA TYR A 27 -14.59 -3.17 0.72
C TYR A 27 -13.44 -4.01 0.16
N ALA A 28 -12.23 -3.46 0.06
CA ALA A 28 -11.05 -4.24 -0.29
C ALA A 28 -10.79 -5.35 0.74
N LYS A 29 -10.81 -5.05 2.05
CA LYS A 29 -10.67 -6.05 3.11
C LYS A 29 -11.71 -7.16 2.97
N ARG A 30 -12.98 -6.81 2.80
CA ARG A 30 -14.08 -7.78 2.67
C ARG A 30 -13.90 -8.70 1.46
N LEU A 31 -13.52 -8.14 0.31
CA LEU A 31 -13.28 -8.93 -0.90
C LEU A 31 -12.06 -9.84 -0.76
N LEU A 32 -10.97 -9.36 -0.16
CA LEU A 32 -9.80 -10.18 0.15
C LEU A 32 -10.13 -11.32 1.12
N MET A 33 -10.99 -11.08 2.13
CA MET A 33 -11.47 -12.12 3.05
C MET A 33 -12.32 -13.18 2.34
N ALA A 34 -12.97 -12.84 1.22
CA ALA A 34 -13.79 -13.74 0.44
C ALA A 34 -12.97 -14.61 -0.54
N LEU A 35 -11.68 -14.33 -0.71
CA LEU A 35 -10.76 -15.11 -1.55
C LEU A 35 -10.06 -16.20 -0.74
N PRO A 36 -9.71 -17.36 -1.36
CA PRO A 36 -8.72 -18.24 -0.76
C PRO A 36 -7.41 -17.49 -0.55
N TYR A 37 -6.74 -17.75 0.56
CA TYR A 37 -5.62 -16.94 1.06
C TYR A 37 -4.53 -16.64 0.01
N TYR A 38 -4.15 -17.62 -0.82
CA TYR A 38 -3.12 -17.41 -1.84
C TYR A 38 -3.57 -16.51 -3.00
N TYR A 39 -4.87 -16.46 -3.32
CA TYR A 39 -5.39 -15.46 -4.27
C TYR A 39 -5.36 -14.06 -3.67
N ALA A 40 -5.73 -13.91 -2.39
CA ALA A 40 -5.58 -12.62 -1.70
C ALA A 40 -4.12 -12.17 -1.66
N LEU A 41 -3.18 -13.09 -1.40
CA LEU A 41 -1.74 -12.81 -1.43
C LEU A 41 -1.25 -12.37 -2.81
N ALA A 42 -1.75 -13.00 -3.89
CA ALA A 42 -1.41 -12.61 -5.26
C ALA A 42 -1.86 -11.18 -5.60
N VAL A 43 -3.08 -10.80 -5.18
CA VAL A 43 -3.60 -9.43 -5.36
C VAL A 43 -2.69 -8.38 -4.73
N VAL A 44 -2.07 -8.68 -3.58
CA VAL A 44 -1.20 -7.75 -2.86
C VAL A 44 0.23 -7.74 -3.39
N THR A 45 0.75 -8.90 -3.80
CA THR A 45 2.16 -9.02 -4.23
C THR A 45 2.43 -8.41 -5.60
N GLU A 46 1.45 -8.35 -6.49
CA GLU A 46 1.60 -7.74 -7.82
C GLU A 46 1.91 -6.22 -7.78
N PRO A 47 1.15 -5.37 -7.09
CA PRO A 47 1.49 -3.94 -6.99
C PRO A 47 2.82 -3.72 -6.26
N LEU A 48 3.16 -4.57 -5.28
CA LEU A 48 4.46 -4.53 -4.61
C LEU A 48 5.62 -4.82 -5.57
N ALA A 49 5.47 -5.84 -6.42
CA ALA A 49 6.46 -6.18 -7.44
C ALA A 49 6.56 -5.07 -8.52
N THR A 50 5.45 -4.38 -8.82
CA THR A 50 5.42 -3.26 -9.77
C THR A 50 6.20 -2.04 -9.26
N PHE A 51 6.15 -1.76 -7.96
CA PHE A 51 6.91 -0.65 -7.36
C PHE A 51 8.40 -0.98 -7.14
N LEU A 52 8.75 -2.26 -6.97
CA LEU A 52 10.11 -2.71 -6.63
C LEU A 52 11.23 -2.10 -7.48
N PRO A 53 11.16 -2.02 -8.83
CA PRO A 53 12.27 -1.48 -9.63
C PRO A 53 12.58 -0.01 -9.31
N ARG A 54 11.57 0.79 -8.93
CA ARG A 54 11.77 2.18 -8.53
C ARG A 54 12.43 2.28 -7.17
N PHE A 55 12.00 1.45 -6.22
CA PHE A 55 12.63 1.35 -4.91
C PHE A 55 14.12 0.95 -5.04
N GLU A 56 14.44 -0.07 -5.82
CA GLU A 56 15.83 -0.50 -6.04
C GLU A 56 16.68 0.53 -6.80
N ALA A 57 16.08 1.36 -7.66
CA ALA A 57 16.81 2.46 -8.28
C ALA A 57 17.25 3.52 -7.27
N LEU A 58 16.47 3.73 -6.21
CA LEU A 58 16.77 4.65 -5.11
C LEU A 58 17.70 4.00 -4.07
N TYR A 59 17.58 2.69 -3.86
CA TYR A 59 18.33 1.92 -2.85
C TYR A 59 18.88 0.61 -3.45
N PRO A 60 19.93 0.68 -4.27
CA PRO A 60 20.43 -0.46 -5.05
C PRO A 60 21.00 -1.60 -4.20
N ASP A 61 21.44 -1.30 -2.98
CA ASP A 61 21.98 -2.31 -2.05
C ASP A 61 20.86 -3.14 -1.37
N GLU A 62 19.60 -2.68 -1.44
CA GLU A 62 18.44 -3.27 -0.75
C GLU A 62 17.76 -4.40 -1.54
N THR A 63 18.58 -5.31 -2.07
CA THR A 63 18.12 -6.40 -2.96
C THR A 63 17.29 -7.48 -2.25
N TRP A 64 17.19 -7.43 -0.92
CA TRP A 64 16.47 -8.42 -0.11
C TRP A 64 14.96 -8.42 -0.38
N ILE A 65 14.36 -7.28 -0.75
CA ILE A 65 12.91 -7.20 -1.06
C ILE A 65 12.58 -8.06 -2.28
N ARG A 66 13.43 -8.02 -3.30
CA ARG A 66 13.29 -8.87 -4.49
C ARG A 66 13.33 -10.35 -4.12
N GLN A 67 14.32 -10.74 -3.31
CA GLN A 67 14.48 -12.12 -2.85
C GLN A 67 13.26 -12.57 -2.04
N LEU A 68 12.73 -11.70 -1.19
CA LEU A 68 11.51 -11.91 -0.43
C LEU A 68 10.31 -12.16 -1.36
N LEU A 69 10.01 -11.23 -2.27
CA LEU A 69 8.86 -11.36 -3.16
C LEU A 69 8.96 -12.61 -4.04
N LEU A 70 10.17 -12.97 -4.50
CA LEU A 70 10.41 -14.22 -5.21
C LEU A 70 10.13 -15.45 -4.34
N ALA A 71 10.59 -15.46 -3.09
CA ALA A 71 10.34 -16.57 -2.16
C ALA A 71 8.85 -16.74 -1.85
N ILE A 72 8.13 -15.63 -1.66
CA ILE A 72 6.68 -15.63 -1.45
C ILE A 72 5.97 -16.23 -2.67
N ASN A 73 6.32 -15.80 -3.87
CA ASN A 73 5.71 -16.28 -5.10
C ASN A 73 6.04 -17.76 -5.39
N ALA A 74 7.27 -18.20 -5.09
CA ALA A 74 7.72 -19.56 -5.39
C ALA A 74 7.26 -20.60 -4.35
N TYR A 75 7.26 -20.24 -3.06
CA TYR A 75 7.10 -21.21 -1.98
C TYR A 75 5.87 -20.95 -1.09
N GLY A 76 5.25 -19.76 -1.18
CA GLY A 76 4.11 -19.40 -0.32
C GLY A 76 4.45 -19.38 1.17
N THR A 77 5.74 -19.37 1.52
CA THR A 77 6.22 -19.45 2.91
C THR A 77 6.34 -18.07 3.52
N SER A 78 5.93 -17.96 4.78
CA SER A 78 6.18 -16.74 5.55
C SER A 78 7.70 -16.51 5.67
N PRO A 79 8.19 -15.30 5.39
CA PRO A 79 9.55 -14.94 5.76
C PRO A 79 9.74 -15.03 7.28
N GLU A 80 10.97 -15.30 7.72
CA GLU A 80 11.35 -15.11 9.11
C GLU A 80 11.23 -13.61 9.48
N ASP A 81 10.93 -13.32 10.74
CA ASP A 81 10.74 -11.95 11.28
C ASP A 81 11.97 -11.04 11.11
N ALA A 82 13.11 -11.57 10.66
CA ALA A 82 14.31 -10.82 10.33
C ALA A 82 14.05 -9.67 9.33
N ILE A 83 13.10 -9.82 8.42
CA ILE A 83 12.76 -8.78 7.42
C ILE A 83 12.07 -7.57 8.06
N ALA A 84 11.17 -7.83 9.01
CA ALA A 84 10.54 -6.77 9.78
C ALA A 84 11.58 -5.98 10.59
N GLN A 85 12.64 -6.65 11.05
CA GLN A 85 13.75 -5.99 11.74
C GLN A 85 14.65 -5.19 10.78
N MET A 86 14.93 -5.69 9.58
CA MET A 86 15.71 -4.95 8.57
C MET A 86 15.01 -3.68 8.10
N ALA A 87 13.69 -3.74 7.88
CA ALA A 87 12.85 -2.59 7.56
C ALA A 87 12.94 -1.44 8.58
N LEU A 88 13.26 -1.75 9.84
CA LEU A 88 13.38 -0.79 10.94
C LEU A 88 14.80 -0.25 11.13
N GLN A 89 15.81 -0.83 10.50
CA GLN A 89 17.22 -0.48 10.71
C GLN A 89 17.71 0.65 9.78
N HIS A 90 17.05 0.85 8.64
CA HIS A 90 17.50 1.78 7.60
C HIS A 90 16.60 3.02 7.52
N LYS A 91 17.20 4.18 7.26
CA LYS A 91 16.46 5.42 7.00
C LYS A 91 16.19 5.53 5.51
N PHE A 92 14.96 5.22 5.11
CA PHE A 92 14.48 5.42 3.75
C PHE A 92 13.86 6.82 3.63
N GLU A 93 14.58 7.75 3.01
CA GLU A 93 14.16 9.16 2.98
C GLU A 93 13.50 9.58 1.68
N ALA A 94 13.66 8.83 0.59
CA ALA A 94 13.01 9.13 -0.68
C ALA A 94 11.46 9.06 -0.57
N PRO A 95 10.75 9.87 -1.38
CA PRO A 95 9.29 9.84 -1.42
C PRO A 95 8.71 8.44 -1.61
N GLY A 96 7.69 8.12 -0.80
CA GLY A 96 7.00 6.83 -0.87
C GLY A 96 7.79 5.62 -0.36
N ALA A 97 9.09 5.74 -0.11
CA ALA A 97 9.93 4.61 0.30
C ALA A 97 9.50 4.02 1.65
N MET A 98 9.18 4.86 2.65
CA MET A 98 8.68 4.37 3.94
C MET A 98 7.30 3.70 3.83
N ASN A 99 6.43 4.19 2.95
CA ASN A 99 5.16 3.53 2.66
C ASN A 99 5.40 2.17 2.01
N TYR A 100 6.33 2.06 1.06
CA TYR A 100 6.67 0.78 0.44
C TYR A 100 7.24 -0.21 1.47
N ILE A 101 8.14 0.24 2.33
CA ILE A 101 8.69 -0.58 3.42
C ILE A 101 7.61 -1.01 4.41
N LYS A 102 6.68 -0.12 4.77
CA LYS A 102 5.51 -0.46 5.58
C LYS A 102 4.64 -1.51 4.88
N ALA A 103 4.46 -1.41 3.58
CA ALA A 103 3.70 -2.39 2.80
C ALA A 103 4.38 -3.77 2.78
N ILE A 104 5.71 -3.81 2.66
CA ILE A 104 6.49 -5.05 2.79
C ILE A 104 6.39 -5.63 4.19
N TYR A 105 6.54 -4.81 5.24
CA TYR A 105 6.34 -5.23 6.62
C TYR A 105 4.94 -5.83 6.83
N ASP A 106 3.89 -5.14 6.40
CA ASP A 106 2.52 -5.64 6.54
C ASP A 106 2.29 -6.92 5.73
N LEU A 107 2.86 -7.05 4.53
CA LEU A 107 2.84 -8.30 3.77
C LEU A 107 3.44 -9.44 4.61
N THR A 108 4.60 -9.23 5.23
CA THR A 108 5.23 -10.26 6.07
C THR A 108 4.35 -10.62 7.28
N GLN A 109 3.74 -9.64 7.94
CA GLN A 109 2.79 -9.88 9.04
C GLN A 109 1.56 -10.65 8.55
N GLY A 110 1.03 -10.32 7.38
CA GLY A 110 -0.07 -11.06 6.75
C GLY A 110 0.24 -12.52 6.48
N MET A 111 1.51 -12.93 6.45
CA MET A 111 1.96 -14.31 6.24
C MET A 111 2.19 -15.10 7.53
N GLN A 112 2.28 -14.44 8.68
CA GLN A 112 2.56 -15.10 9.95
C GLN A 112 1.42 -16.03 10.36
N LYS A 113 1.75 -17.30 10.58
CA LYS A 113 0.78 -18.35 10.97
C LYS A 113 0.25 -18.17 12.40
N SER A 114 0.93 -17.37 13.23
CA SER A 114 0.52 -17.02 14.59
C SER A 114 -0.70 -16.10 14.61
N HIS A 115 -0.97 -15.36 13.53
CA HIS A 115 -2.12 -14.46 13.44
C HIS A 115 -3.39 -15.17 12.98
N THR A 116 -4.54 -14.66 13.39
CA THR A 116 -5.85 -15.14 12.91
C THR A 116 -6.02 -14.87 11.42
N GLY A 117 -6.89 -15.63 10.74
CA GLY A 117 -7.18 -15.41 9.33
C GLY A 117 -7.62 -13.98 9.02
N GLU A 118 -8.50 -13.41 9.85
CA GLU A 118 -8.94 -12.02 9.69
C GLU A 118 -7.81 -11.01 9.88
N ALA A 119 -6.98 -11.18 10.93
CA ALA A 119 -5.84 -10.29 11.17
C ALA A 119 -4.86 -10.31 10.00
N ARG A 120 -4.59 -11.49 9.44
CA ARG A 120 -3.75 -11.65 8.24
C ARG A 120 -4.30 -10.88 7.05
N ILE A 121 -5.62 -10.93 6.80
CA ILE A 121 -6.23 -10.13 5.73
C ILE A 121 -6.20 -8.63 6.03
N GLY A 122 -6.33 -8.24 7.31
CA GLY A 122 -6.13 -6.85 7.73
C GLY A 122 -4.75 -6.32 7.35
N PHE A 123 -3.69 -7.10 7.60
CA PHE A 123 -2.34 -6.76 7.17
C PHE A 123 -2.19 -6.70 5.64
N LEU A 124 -2.74 -7.67 4.90
CA LEU A 124 -2.74 -7.63 3.43
C LEU A 124 -3.45 -6.38 2.88
N THR A 125 -4.55 -5.97 3.49
CA THR A 125 -5.26 -4.73 3.12
C THR A 125 -4.40 -3.50 3.39
N SER A 126 -3.75 -3.44 4.56
CA SER A 126 -2.82 -2.37 4.90
C SER A 126 -1.63 -2.29 3.93
N ALA A 127 -1.12 -3.45 3.49
CA ALA A 127 -0.07 -3.51 2.49
C ALA A 127 -0.51 -2.89 1.14
N LEU A 128 -1.73 -3.18 0.67
CA LEU A 128 -2.27 -2.55 -0.54
C LEU A 128 -2.36 -1.02 -0.43
N VAL A 129 -2.89 -0.51 0.68
CA VAL A 129 -3.01 0.92 0.92
C VAL A 129 -1.63 1.59 0.90
N ASN A 130 -0.66 0.97 1.57
CA ASN A 130 0.67 1.54 1.67
C ASN A 130 1.44 1.47 0.35
N VAL A 131 1.28 0.44 -0.49
CA VAL A 131 1.93 0.42 -1.81
C VAL A 131 1.30 1.42 -2.78
N VAL A 132 -0.03 1.63 -2.71
CA VAL A 132 -0.69 2.71 -3.47
C VAL A 132 -0.14 4.07 -3.02
N MET A 133 -0.09 4.32 -1.72
CA MET A 133 0.46 5.57 -1.19
C MET A 133 1.94 5.77 -1.54
N ALA A 134 2.73 4.70 -1.60
CA ALA A 134 4.10 4.74 -2.08
C ALA A 134 4.18 5.22 -3.54
N ASP A 135 3.34 4.68 -4.42
CA ASP A 135 3.26 5.09 -5.83
C ASP A 135 2.86 6.56 -5.99
N LEU A 136 1.85 7.01 -5.23
CA LEU A 136 1.39 8.40 -5.27
C LEU A 136 2.46 9.36 -4.77
N ALA A 137 3.06 9.07 -3.61
CA ALA A 137 4.09 9.91 -3.02
C ALA A 137 5.31 10.00 -3.95
N ASP A 138 5.82 8.87 -4.45
CA ASP A 138 6.90 8.85 -5.42
C ASP A 138 6.58 9.71 -6.66
N ALA A 139 5.41 9.51 -7.27
CA ALA A 139 5.06 10.23 -8.50
C ALA A 139 5.00 11.76 -8.32
N TRP A 140 4.48 12.26 -7.20
CA TRP A 140 4.29 13.70 -7.01
C TRP A 140 5.51 14.40 -6.40
N TYR A 141 6.09 13.79 -5.36
CA TYR A 141 7.16 14.40 -4.58
C TYR A 141 8.55 14.18 -5.18
N SER A 142 8.77 13.17 -6.03
CA SER A 142 10.07 12.99 -6.71
C SER A 142 10.38 14.14 -7.68
N GLU A 143 9.36 14.83 -8.18
CA GLU A 143 9.50 16.07 -8.95
C GLU A 143 9.56 17.34 -8.08
N ARG A 144 9.30 17.21 -6.77
CA ARG A 144 9.14 18.31 -5.80
C ARG A 144 9.93 18.02 -4.51
N PRO A 145 11.27 17.86 -4.58
CA PRO A 145 12.08 17.44 -3.45
C PRO A 145 12.00 18.41 -2.26
N ASP A 146 11.90 19.72 -2.50
CA ASP A 146 11.77 20.72 -1.43
C ASP A 146 10.45 20.58 -0.68
N ALA A 147 9.35 20.29 -1.39
CA ALA A 147 8.05 20.06 -0.77
C ALA A 147 8.06 18.78 0.07
N TRP A 148 8.70 17.73 -0.44
CA TRP A 148 8.84 16.48 0.28
C TRP A 148 9.59 16.66 1.61
N GLU A 149 10.75 17.31 1.56
CA GLU A 149 11.58 17.47 2.74
C GLU A 149 10.85 18.28 3.82
N ARG A 150 10.13 19.32 3.40
CA ARG A 150 9.37 20.16 4.31
C ARG A 150 8.17 19.45 4.93
N VAL A 151 7.43 18.66 4.14
CA VAL A 151 6.31 17.84 4.64
C VAL A 151 6.82 16.78 5.61
N ARG A 152 7.91 16.09 5.28
CA ARG A 152 8.52 15.03 6.10
C ARG A 152 9.04 15.54 7.43
N GLN A 153 9.57 16.77 7.47
CA GLN A 153 10.09 17.39 8.68
C GLN A 153 9.01 18.07 9.53
N ASN A 154 7.78 18.21 9.02
CA ASN A 154 6.71 18.89 9.73
C ASN A 154 6.32 18.12 11.00
N GLN A 155 6.16 18.85 12.12
CA GLN A 155 5.87 18.26 13.43
C GLN A 155 4.51 18.75 13.91
N ILE A 156 3.86 17.95 14.75
CA ILE A 156 2.65 18.36 15.44
C ILE A 156 3.07 19.12 16.71
N ASP A 157 2.55 20.33 16.87
CA ASP A 157 2.62 21.09 18.10
C ASP A 157 1.88 20.34 19.22
N PRO A 158 2.57 19.95 20.31
CA PRO A 158 1.97 19.18 21.39
C PRO A 158 0.87 19.95 22.16
N GLU A 159 0.85 21.27 22.13
CA GLU A 159 -0.14 22.08 22.85
C GLU A 159 -1.45 22.21 22.06
N THR A 160 -1.34 22.43 20.75
CA THR A 160 -2.50 22.71 19.88
C THR A 160 -2.99 21.47 19.13
N GLY A 161 -2.15 20.44 19.00
CA GLY A 161 -2.41 19.26 18.18
C GLY A 161 -2.40 19.55 16.67
N GLN A 162 -1.94 20.74 16.26
CA GLN A 162 -1.85 21.15 14.85
C GLN A 162 -0.42 21.02 14.33
N TYR A 163 -0.25 20.97 13.02
CA TYR A 163 1.08 21.01 12.42
C TYR A 163 1.73 22.39 12.59
N ILE A 164 3.02 22.40 12.92
CA ILE A 164 3.81 23.62 13.17
C ILE A 164 4.01 24.41 11.87
N ASP A 165 4.24 23.72 10.75
CA ASP A 165 4.43 24.37 9.45
C ASP A 165 3.12 24.32 8.62
N ALA A 166 2.45 25.47 8.54
CA ALA A 166 1.25 25.65 7.75
C ALA A 166 1.52 25.54 6.23
N GLU A 167 2.69 25.95 5.75
CA GLU A 167 3.04 25.82 4.33
C GLU A 167 3.27 24.36 3.97
N ALA A 168 3.94 23.59 4.83
CA ALA A 168 4.06 22.14 4.66
C ALA A 168 2.68 21.45 4.65
N THR A 169 1.76 21.89 5.51
CA THR A 169 0.37 21.40 5.51
C THR A 169 -0.34 21.71 4.19
N GLN A 170 -0.13 22.91 3.64
CA GLN A 170 -0.67 23.29 2.33
C GLN A 170 -0.06 22.46 1.20
N MET A 171 1.23 22.13 1.24
CA MET A 171 1.88 21.24 0.28
C MET A 171 1.28 19.83 0.32
N ALA A 172 1.04 19.29 1.52
CA ALA A 172 0.36 18.00 1.68
C ALA A 172 -1.08 18.04 1.14
N TYR A 173 -1.80 19.16 1.31
CA TYR A 173 -3.11 19.34 0.69
C TYR A 173 -3.04 19.38 -0.84
N GLN A 174 -2.09 20.13 -1.40
CA GLN A 174 -1.87 20.21 -2.85
C GLN A 174 -1.62 18.84 -3.45
N PHE A 175 -0.81 18.00 -2.80
CA PHE A 175 -0.59 16.61 -3.19
C PHE A 175 -1.92 15.84 -3.36
N TRP A 176 -2.86 15.98 -2.41
CA TRP A 176 -4.11 15.22 -2.39
C TRP A 176 -5.19 15.70 -3.39
N VAL A 177 -5.09 16.96 -3.83
CA VAL A 177 -6.02 17.58 -4.79
C VAL A 177 -5.43 17.71 -6.20
N ASP A 178 -4.15 17.38 -6.38
CA ASP A 178 -3.49 17.34 -7.67
C ASP A 178 -4.18 16.34 -8.61
N GLU A 179 -4.54 16.79 -9.81
CA GLU A 179 -5.28 15.96 -10.78
C GLU A 179 -4.51 14.69 -11.19
N GLY A 180 -3.17 14.78 -11.27
CA GLY A 180 -2.30 13.64 -11.58
C GLY A 180 -2.28 12.62 -10.45
N THR A 181 -2.20 13.07 -9.20
CA THR A 181 -2.34 12.19 -8.02
C THR A 181 -3.69 11.50 -7.99
N VAL A 182 -4.78 12.25 -8.22
CA VAL A 182 -6.15 11.72 -8.23
C VAL A 182 -6.32 10.64 -9.29
N GLU A 183 -5.87 10.90 -10.52
CA GLU A 183 -6.00 9.95 -11.62
C GLU A 183 -5.14 8.70 -11.39
N ARG A 184 -3.93 8.87 -10.87
CA ARG A 184 -3.04 7.75 -10.53
C ARG A 184 -3.63 6.86 -9.44
N GLU A 185 -4.19 7.46 -8.39
CA GLU A 185 -4.91 6.75 -7.34
C GLU A 185 -6.08 5.94 -7.92
N ARG A 186 -6.85 6.56 -8.81
CA ARG A 186 -7.96 5.92 -9.50
C ARG A 186 -7.52 4.70 -10.30
N LEU A 187 -6.46 4.84 -11.08
CA LEU A 187 -5.92 3.74 -11.89
C LEU A 187 -5.38 2.59 -11.04
N ALA A 188 -4.68 2.90 -9.95
CA ALA A 188 -4.13 1.90 -9.04
C ALA A 188 -5.23 1.05 -8.39
N TRP A 189 -6.25 1.70 -7.83
CA TRP A 189 -7.39 0.99 -7.22
C TRP A 189 -8.26 0.26 -8.24
N LEU A 190 -8.41 0.79 -9.45
CA LEU A 190 -9.11 0.09 -10.52
C LEU A 190 -8.39 -1.21 -10.90
N ALA A 191 -7.06 -1.18 -11.01
CA ALA A 191 -6.26 -2.38 -11.27
C ALA A 191 -6.41 -3.42 -10.15
N ILE A 192 -6.38 -2.98 -8.88
CA ILE A 192 -6.64 -3.84 -7.72
C ILE A 192 -8.05 -4.46 -7.79
N ALA A 193 -9.08 -3.65 -8.05
CA ALA A 193 -10.45 -4.14 -8.18
C ALA A 193 -10.61 -5.17 -9.31
N SER A 194 -9.97 -4.93 -10.46
CA SER A 194 -9.95 -5.87 -11.59
C SER A 194 -9.24 -7.17 -11.25
N HIS A 195 -8.11 -7.14 -10.52
CA HIS A 195 -7.43 -8.37 -10.09
C HIS A 195 -8.27 -9.16 -9.07
N ILE A 196 -8.93 -8.48 -8.13
CA ILE A 196 -9.85 -9.12 -7.18
C ILE A 196 -11.01 -9.78 -7.93
N GLU A 197 -11.65 -9.08 -8.88
CA GLU A 197 -12.74 -9.61 -9.70
C GLU A 197 -12.30 -10.85 -10.49
N ALA A 198 -11.17 -10.77 -11.19
CA ALA A 198 -10.63 -11.90 -11.94
C ALA A 198 -10.30 -13.11 -11.02
N SER A 199 -9.91 -12.86 -9.77
CA SER A 199 -9.67 -13.92 -8.78
C SER A 199 -10.98 -14.54 -8.28
N LEU A 200 -12.03 -13.74 -8.09
CA LEU A 200 -13.37 -14.19 -7.67
C LEU A 200 -14.13 -14.96 -8.76
N GLU A 201 -13.77 -14.77 -10.03
CA GLU A 201 -14.31 -15.51 -11.17
C GLU A 201 -13.67 -16.89 -11.35
N ARG A 202 -12.44 -17.08 -10.84
CA ARG A 202 -11.70 -18.35 -10.92
C ARG A 202 -12.08 -19.36 -9.83
N ILE A 203 -12.91 -18.96 -8.87
CA ILE A 203 -13.37 -19.77 -7.74
C ILE A 203 -14.88 -20.00 -7.79
#